data_AF-A0A920QJJ5-F1
#
_entry.id   AF-A0A920QJJ5-F1
#
_cell.length_a   1.000
_cell.length_b   1.000
_cell.length_c   1.000
_cell.angle_alpha   90.00
_cell.angle_beta   90.00
_cell.angle_gamma   90.00
#
_symmetry.space_group_name_H-M   'P 1'
#
loop_
_entity.id
_entity.type
_entity.pdbx_description
1 polymer ?
#
loop_
_entity_poly.entity_id
_entity_poly.type
_entity_poly.pdbx_seq_one_letter_code
_entity_poly.pdbx_strand_id
1 'polypeptide(L)' 'MVPYWKFEGEGATINITDEHDRRALALAYVDAQIPSQQELEVEVRGRRINSQLVLWHGRSEAPPYFRAIPEKK' A
#
# COMPACT_ATOMS: atom_id res chain seq x y z
N MET A 1 -9.11 1.89 -8.35
CA MET A 1 -8.68 1.58 -6.97
C MET A 1 -8.30 0.11 -6.93
N VAL A 2 -7.28 -0.25 -6.15
CA VAL A 2 -6.72 -1.61 -6.07
C VAL A 2 -7.35 -2.36 -4.89
N PRO A 3 -7.99 -3.53 -5.11
CA PRO A 3 -8.56 -4.33 -4.04
C PRO A 3 -7.47 -5.04 -3.22
N TYR A 4 -7.77 -5.33 -1.95
CA TYR A 4 -6.95 -6.16 -1.09
C TYR A 4 -7.79 -6.86 -0.03
N TRP A 5 -7.35 -8.04 0.42
CA TRP A 5 -7.93 -8.72 1.57
C TRP A 5 -7.43 -8.11 2.86
N LYS A 6 -8.32 -8.03 3.85
CA LYS A 6 -7.92 -7.75 5.22
C LYS A 6 -7.38 -9.03 5.85
N PHE A 7 -6.46 -8.82 6.77
CA PHE A 7 -5.78 -9.88 7.47
C PHE A 7 -5.86 -9.59 8.97
N GLU A 8 -6.03 -10.64 9.77
CA GLU A 8 -6.08 -10.55 11.23
C GLU A 8 -4.93 -11.35 11.85
N GLY A 9 -4.38 -10.85 12.95
CA GLY A 9 -3.24 -11.44 13.68
C GLY A 9 -1.91 -10.73 13.41
N GLU A 10 -0.82 -11.31 13.92
CA GLU A 10 0.54 -10.74 13.85
C GLU A 10 1.58 -11.79 13.43
N GLY A 11 2.53 -11.40 12.58
CA GLY A 11 3.63 -12.27 12.16
C GLY A 11 3.18 -13.56 11.47
N ALA A 12 3.55 -14.71 12.03
CA ALA A 12 3.26 -16.03 11.46
C ALA A 12 1.82 -16.51 11.68
N THR A 13 1.05 -15.86 12.57
CA THR A 13 -0.34 -16.25 12.88
C THR A 13 -1.38 -15.49 12.05
N ILE A 14 -0.93 -14.72 11.05
CA ILE A 14 -1.81 -13.87 10.26
C ILE A 14 -2.70 -14.72 9.33
N ASN A 15 -4.01 -14.68 9.57
CA ASN A 15 -5.04 -15.36 8.78
C ASN A 15 -5.71 -14.40 7.79
N ILE A 16 -6.06 -14.93 6.61
CA ILE A 16 -6.90 -14.21 5.65
C ILE A 16 -8.34 -14.20 6.15
N THR A 17 -9.01 -13.07 6.04
CA THR A 17 -10.44 -12.95 6.37
C THR A 17 -11.27 -12.86 5.09
N ASP A 18 -12.59 -13.00 5.22
CA ASP A 18 -13.52 -12.76 4.12
C ASP A 18 -13.74 -11.26 3.83
N GLU A 19 -13.15 -10.38 4.65
CA GLU A 19 -13.21 -8.94 4.44
C GLU A 19 -12.22 -8.49 3.37
N HIS A 20 -12.68 -7.60 2.52
CA HIS A 20 -11.88 -6.95 1.50
C HIS A 20 -12.17 -5.45 1.48
N ASP A 21 -11.19 -4.69 1.01
CA ASP A 21 -11.32 -3.25 0.84
C ASP A 21 -10.52 -2.80 -0.39
N ARG A 22 -10.53 -1.50 -0.69
CA ARG A 22 -9.87 -0.89 -1.83
C ARG A 22 -8.99 0.25 -1.38
N ARG A 23 -7.81 0.36 -1.97
CA ARG A 23 -6.89 1.49 -1.76
C ARG A 23 -6.51 2.18 -3.07
N ALA A 24 -6.06 3.42 -2.96
CA ALA A 24 -5.31 4.05 -4.04
C ALA A 24 -3.89 3.46 -4.06
N LEU A 25 -3.37 3.18 -5.26
CA LEU A 25 -2.00 2.76 -5.48
C LEU A 25 -1.57 3.28 -6.85
N ALA A 26 -0.39 3.88 -6.91
CA ALA A 26 0.19 4.41 -8.14
C ALA A 26 1.64 3.93 -8.25
N LEU A 27 2.12 3.83 -9.49
CA LEU A 27 3.53 3.61 -9.80
C LEU A 27 4.02 4.79 -10.62
N ALA A 28 5.17 5.33 -10.24
CA ALA A 28 5.78 6.47 -10.92
C ALA A 28 7.30 6.35 -10.87
N TYR A 29 7.98 6.92 -11.87
CA TYR A 29 9.39 7.23 -11.75
C TYR A 29 9.55 8.50 -10.92
N VAL A 30 10.50 8.47 -10.01
CA VAL A 30 10.84 9.58 -9.12
C VAL A 30 12.35 9.75 -9.10
N ASP A 31 12.81 10.92 -8.68
CA ASP A 31 14.24 11.12 -8.41
C ASP A 31 14.69 10.15 -7.31
N ALA A 32 15.79 9.43 -7.55
CA ALA A 32 16.33 8.43 -6.64
C ALA A 32 16.83 9.03 -5.32
N GLN A 33 17.05 10.35 -5.27
CA GLN A 33 17.40 11.08 -4.05
C GLN A 33 16.20 11.31 -3.13
N ILE A 34 14.97 11.09 -3.61
CA ILE A 34 13.77 11.23 -2.78
C ILE A 34 13.73 10.07 -1.77
N PRO A 35 13.74 10.35 -0.46
CA PRO A 35 13.71 9.31 0.56
C PRO A 35 12.36 8.58 0.57
N SER A 36 12.41 7.30 0.90
CA SER A 36 11.21 6.50 1.17
C SER A 36 10.39 7.13 2.32
N GLN A 37 9.08 6.93 2.30
CA GLN A 37 8.09 7.48 3.23
C GLN A 37 7.87 8.99 3.11
N GLN A 38 8.44 9.64 2.10
CA GLN A 38 8.16 11.04 1.83
C GLN A 38 6.71 11.25 1.38
N GLU A 39 6.05 12.24 1.97
CA GLU A 39 4.77 12.76 1.49
C GLU A 39 4.94 13.45 0.14
N LEU A 40 3.98 13.22 -0.75
CA LEU A 40 3.96 13.70 -2.12
C LEU A 40 2.55 14.15 -2.49
N GLU A 41 2.45 15.09 -3.42
CA GLU A 41 1.18 15.41 -4.08
C GLU A 41 1.15 14.78 -5.48
N VAL A 42 0.06 14.10 -5.81
CA VAL A 42 -0.19 13.60 -7.17
C VAL A 42 -1.35 14.37 -7.77
N GLU A 43 -1.15 14.91 -8.97
CA GLU A 43 -2.23 15.52 -9.73
C GLU A 43 -3.02 14.47 -10.50
N VAL A 44 -4.32 14.39 -10.21
CA VAL A 44 -5.28 13.52 -10.88
C VAL A 44 -6.43 14.36 -11.42
N ARG A 45 -6.50 14.50 -12.76
CA ARG A 45 -7.57 15.23 -13.45
C ARG A 45 -7.72 16.68 -12.94
N GLY A 46 -6.60 17.40 -12.80
CA GLY A 46 -6.56 18.78 -12.34
C GLY A 46 -6.82 18.97 -10.84
N ARG A 47 -6.83 17.89 -10.05
CA ARG A 47 -6.90 17.96 -8.58
C ARG A 47 -5.63 17.38 -7.97
N ARG A 48 -5.06 18.06 -6.98
CA ARG A 48 -3.95 17.54 -6.19
C ARG A 48 -4.47 16.66 -5.06
N ILE A 49 -3.84 15.50 -4.90
CA ILE A 49 -4.21 14.50 -3.90
C ILE A 49 -2.95 14.16 -3.11
N ASN A 50 -3.07 14.18 -1.78
CA ASN A 50 -2.01 13.75 -0.89
C ASN A 50 -1.71 12.26 -1.06
N SER A 51 -0.44 11.91 -1.00
CA SER A 51 0.07 10.55 -1.16
C SER A 51 1.39 10.38 -0.41
N GLN A 52 1.85 9.15 -0.26
CA GLN A 52 3.15 8.85 0.32
C GLN A 52 3.93 7.88 -0.56
N LEU A 53 5.23 8.13 -0.72
CA LEU A 53 6.13 7.14 -1.31
C LEU A 53 6.34 6.00 -0.31
N VAL A 54 5.73 4.85 -0.55
CA VAL A 54 5.88 3.70 0.35
C VAL A 54 7.09 2.85 -0.03
N LEU A 55 7.83 2.38 0.98
CA LEU A 55 8.94 1.44 0.77
C LEU A 55 8.45 0.08 0.27
N TRP A 56 7.28 -0.35 0.76
CA TRP A 56 6.63 -1.60 0.37
C TRP A 56 5.13 -1.35 0.23
N HIS A 57 4.53 -1.74 -0.89
CA HIS A 57 3.07 -1.74 -1.01
C HIS A 57 2.45 -3.03 -0.44
N GLY A 58 3.23 -4.07 -0.19
CA GLY A 58 2.82 -5.30 0.45
C GLY A 58 3.97 -6.31 0.54
N ARG A 59 3.71 -7.48 1.13
CA ARG A 59 4.69 -8.54 1.37
C ARG A 59 4.11 -9.92 1.05
N SER A 60 4.98 -10.85 0.62
CA SER A 60 4.63 -12.26 0.40
C SER A 60 5.55 -13.20 1.17
N GLU A 61 6.16 -12.72 2.26
CA GLU A 61 7.20 -13.45 3.01
C GLU A 61 6.66 -14.75 3.64
N ALA A 62 5.37 -14.79 4.01
CA ALA A 62 4.69 -15.98 4.50
C ALA A 62 3.69 -16.48 3.44
N PRO A 63 3.99 -17.55 2.68
CA PRO A 63 3.06 -18.11 1.70
C PRO A 63 1.76 -18.60 2.36
N PRO A 64 0.67 -18.77 1.60
CA PRO A 64 0.56 -18.63 0.13
C PRO A 64 0.08 -17.26 -0.36
N TYR A 65 -0.21 -16.31 0.53
CA TYR A 65 -0.94 -15.08 0.19
C TYR A 65 -0.04 -13.84 0.13
N PHE A 66 -0.35 -12.93 -0.80
CA PHE A 66 0.18 -11.57 -0.78
C PHE A 66 -0.57 -10.73 0.27
N ARG A 67 0.17 -10.05 1.13
CA ARG A 67 -0.34 -9.23 2.23
C ARG A 67 -0.14 -7.76 1.90
N ALA A 68 -1.23 -7.06 1.58
CA ALA A 68 -1.18 -5.63 1.34
C ALA A 68 -0.88 -4.88 2.64
N ILE A 69 -0.03 -3.85 2.56
CA ILE A 69 0.23 -2.94 3.67
C ILE A 69 -0.46 -1.61 3.32
N PRO A 70 -1.72 -1.39 3.74
CA PRO A 70 -2.37 -0.10 3.57
C PRO A 70 -1.68 0.95 4.45
N GLU A 71 -1.66 2.21 4.01
CA GLU A 71 -1.21 3.32 4.86
C GLU A 71 -2.07 3.36 6.13
N LYS A 72 -1.41 3.48 7.29
CA LYS A 72 -2.12 3.73 8.54
C LYS A 72 -2.62 5.17 8.50
N LYS A 73 -3.93 5.37 8.60
CA LYS A 73 -4.49 6.69 8.92
C LYS A 73 -4.02 7.16 10.28
#